data_AF-A0A934KCC4-F1
#
_entry.id   AF-A0A934KCC4-F1
#
_cell.length_a   1.000
_cell.length_b   1.000
_cell.length_c   1.000
_cell.angle_alpha   90.00
_cell.angle_beta   90.00
_cell.angle_gamma   90.00
#
_symmetry.space_group_name_H-M   'P 1'
#
loop_
_entity.id
_entity.type
_entity.pdbx_description
1 polymer ?
#
loop_
_entity_poly.entity_id
_entity_poly.type
_entity_poly.pdbx_seq_one_letter_code
_entity_poly.pdbx_strand_id
1 'polypeptide(L)' 'MTVKVGERQAAVDLDIVTYYGQSIVEVSEAIRRNVIERIEGMVGLQVTEVNITVDDLYFEGESERQKSRVL' A
#
# COMPACT_ATOMS: atom_id res chain seq x y z
N MET A 1 7.71 3.65 4.23
CA MET A 1 6.96 4.66 3.46
C MET A 1 7.77 5.94 3.40
N THR A 2 8.31 6.23 2.21
CA THR A 2 9.08 7.47 1.95
C THR A 2 8.28 8.28 0.97
N VAL A 3 7.85 9.47 1.35
CA VAL A 3 7.08 10.37 0.47
C VAL A 3 8.01 11.48 -0.01
N LYS A 4 8.11 11.65 -1.33
CA LYS A 4 8.78 12.80 -1.95
C LYS A 4 7.74 13.78 -2.46
N VAL A 5 7.79 15.00 -1.95
CA VAL A 5 6.93 16.12 -2.35
C VAL A 5 7.76 17.14 -3.13
N GLY A 6 7.32 17.48 -4.33
CA GLY A 6 7.68 18.74 -5.01
C GLY A 6 6.64 19.82 -4.69
N GLU A 7 6.88 21.07 -5.07
CA GLU A 7 6.02 22.23 -4.70
C GLU A 7 4.51 22.04 -5.01
N ARG A 8 4.13 21.13 -5.93
CA ARG A 8 2.73 20.77 -6.25
C ARG A 8 2.48 19.29 -6.59
N GLN A 9 3.51 18.44 -6.52
CA GLN A 9 3.43 17.07 -7.05
C GLN A 9 3.86 16.04 -6.01
N ALA A 10 3.18 14.89 -6.01
CA ALA A 10 3.46 13.77 -5.13
C ALA A 10 3.59 12.46 -5.92
N ALA A 11 4.66 11.72 -5.62
CA ALA A 11 4.81 10.32 -6.03
C ALA A 11 4.73 9.44 -4.78
N VAL A 12 4.02 8.32 -4.88
CA VAL A 12 3.75 7.44 -3.74
C VAL A 12 4.23 6.03 -4.04
N ASP A 13 5.12 5.52 -3.21
CA ASP A 13 5.57 4.13 -3.23
C ASP A 13 5.00 3.39 -2.01
N LEU A 14 4.33 2.27 -2.25
CA LEU A 14 3.63 1.46 -1.25
C LEU A 14 4.12 0.02 -1.33
N ASP A 15 4.52 -0.51 -0.18
CA ASP A 15 4.81 -1.93 -0.01
C ASP A 15 3.69 -2.54 0.83
N ILE A 16 3.02 -3.56 0.28
CA ILE A 16 1.85 -4.16 0.90
C ILE A 16 2.01 -5.68 1.06
N VAL A 17 1.35 -6.19 2.09
CA VAL A 17 1.09 -7.62 2.28
C VAL A 17 -0.41 -7.81 2.12
N THR A 18 -0.83 -8.76 1.29
CA THR A 18 -2.25 -9.02 1.02
C THR A 18 -2.65 -10.44 1.39
N TYR A 19 -3.94 -10.71 1.57
CA TYR A 19 -4.40 -12.03 1.98
C TYR A 19 -4.35 -13.03 0.82
N TYR A 20 -3.97 -14.27 1.12
CA TYR A 20 -4.07 -15.36 0.18
C TYR A 20 -5.53 -15.55 -0.28
N GLY A 21 -5.72 -15.73 -1.58
CA GLY A 21 -7.04 -15.86 -2.20
C GLY A 21 -7.70 -14.52 -2.56
N GLN A 22 -7.11 -13.37 -2.23
CA GLN A 22 -7.56 -12.08 -2.77
C GLN A 22 -6.92 -11.77 -4.12
N SER A 23 -7.67 -11.08 -4.99
CA SER A 23 -7.14 -10.58 -6.25
C SER A 23 -6.19 -9.42 -5.99
N ILE A 24 -4.89 -9.65 -6.23
CA ILE A 24 -3.86 -8.61 -6.10
C ILE A 24 -4.21 -7.38 -6.95
N VAL A 25 -4.77 -7.59 -8.14
CA VAL A 25 -5.15 -6.50 -9.06
C VAL A 25 -6.24 -5.64 -8.44
N GLU A 26 -7.32 -6.23 -7.94
CA GLU A 26 -8.44 -5.49 -7.36
C GLU A 26 -8.03 -4.73 -6.09
N VAL A 27 -7.23 -5.38 -5.24
CA VAL A 27 -6.67 -4.75 -4.02
C VAL A 27 -5.79 -3.56 -4.41
N SER A 28 -4.89 -3.74 -5.37
CA SER A 28 -3.98 -2.67 -5.82
C SER A 28 -4.73 -1.49 -6.43
N GLU A 29 -5.77 -1.75 -7.24
CA GLU A 29 -6.60 -0.69 -7.82
C GLU A 29 -7.39 0.07 -6.75
N ALA A 30 -7.97 -0.64 -5.77
CA ALA A 30 -8.68 -0.02 -4.66
C ALA A 30 -7.75 0.87 -3.82
N ILE A 31 -6.54 0.39 -3.52
CA ILE A 31 -5.51 1.17 -2.81
C ILE A 31 -5.13 2.40 -3.64
N ARG A 32 -4.81 2.24 -4.93
CA ARG A 32 -4.44 3.33 -5.83
C ARG A 32 -5.47 4.45 -5.82
N ARG A 33 -6.76 4.13 -6.02
CA ARG A 33 -7.84 5.12 -6.03
C ARG A 33 -7.92 5.88 -4.71
N ASN A 34 -7.96 5.16 -3.59
CA ASN A 34 -8.04 5.77 -2.26
C ASN A 34 -6.85 6.69 -1.96
N VAL A 35 -5.65 6.31 -2.37
CA VAL A 35 -4.44 7.10 -2.15
C VAL A 35 -4.47 8.39 -2.95
N ILE A 36 -4.86 8.33 -4.23
CA ILE A 36 -4.99 9.50 -5.09
C ILE A 36 -6.05 10.45 -4.51
N GLU A 37 -7.27 9.95 -4.27
CA GLU A 37 -8.37 10.76 -3.75
C GLU A 37 -8.02 11.49 -2.46
N ARG A 38 -7.34 10.80 -1.53
CA ARG A 38 -6.96 11.39 -0.25
C ARG A 38 -5.84 12.42 -0.40
N ILE A 39 -4.81 12.16 -1.19
CA ILE A 39 -3.68 13.08 -1.33
C ILE A 39 -4.09 14.33 -2.12
N GLU A 40 -4.81 14.15 -3.23
CA GLU A 40 -5.29 15.29 -4.02
C GLU A 40 -6.36 16.09 -3.26
N GLY A 41 -7.30 15.40 -2.60
CA GLY A 41 -8.41 16.03 -1.89
C GLY A 41 -8.04 16.70 -0.57
N MET A 42 -7.11 16.13 0.22
CA MET A 42 -6.73 16.70 1.52
C MET A 42 -5.55 17.66 1.44
N VAL A 43 -4.55 17.35 0.61
CA VAL A 43 -3.25 18.06 0.61
C VAL A 43 -3.16 19.05 -0.55
N GLY A 44 -4.02 18.90 -1.57
CA GLY A 44 -4.02 19.77 -2.76
C GLY A 44 -2.79 19.57 -3.65
N LEU A 45 -2.12 18.42 -3.52
CA LEU A 45 -1.00 18.02 -4.38
C LEU A 45 -1.53 17.14 -5.51
N GLN A 46 -0.97 17.29 -6.71
CA GLN A 46 -1.28 16.42 -7.84
C GLN A 46 -0.48 15.12 -7.72
N VAL A 47 -1.15 13.97 -7.76
CA VAL A 47 -0.45 12.68 -7.71
C VAL A 47 0.01 12.30 -9.10
N THR A 48 1.32 12.21 -9.29
CA THR A 48 1.90 11.87 -10.60
C THR A 48 1.99 10.36 -10.80
N GLU A 49 2.26 9.62 -9.73
CA GLU A 49 2.49 8.17 -9.79
C GLU A 49 2.18 7.51 -8.45
N VAL A 50 1.62 6.30 -8.53
CA VAL A 50 1.45 5.39 -7.39
C VAL A 50 2.01 4.03 -7.76
N ASN A 51 3.07 3.63 -7.08
CA ASN A 51 3.72 2.34 -7.21
C ASN A 51 3.34 1.46 -6.03
N ILE A 52 2.93 0.23 -6.34
CA ILE A 52 2.48 -0.74 -5.33
C ILE A 52 3.29 -2.01 -5.54
N THR A 53 4.12 -2.33 -4.56
CA THR A 53 4.87 -3.59 -4.46
C THR A 53 4.13 -4.51 -3.51
N VAL A 54 3.94 -5.77 -3.91
CA VAL A 54 3.39 -6.79 -3.02
C VAL A 54 4.53 -7.68 -2.57
N ASP A 55 4.90 -7.56 -1.31
CA ASP A 55 6.08 -8.24 -0.74
C ASP A 55 5.76 -9.66 -0.28
N ASP A 56 4.56 -9.88 0.26
CA ASP A 56 4.17 -11.18 0.83
C ASP A 56 2.65 -11.41 0.81
N LEU A 57 2.25 -12.67 1.01
CA LEU A 57 0.87 -13.08 1.17
C LEU A 57 0.60 -13.54 2.60
N TYR A 58 -0.42 -12.97 3.23
CA TYR A 58 -0.89 -13.42 4.54
C TYR A 58 -1.81 -14.63 4.37
N PHE A 59 -1.48 -15.73 5.04
CA PHE A 59 -2.32 -16.93 5.08
C PHE A 59 -3.08 -17.01 6.41
N GLU A 60 -4.39 -17.24 6.35
CA GLU A 60 -5.20 -17.48 7.55
C GLU A 60 -4.66 -18.72 8.30
N GLY A 61 -4.19 -18.53 9.53
CA GLY A 61 -3.53 -19.56 10.35
C GLY A 61 -2.06 -19.28 10.68
N GLU A 62 -1.43 -18.29 10.05
CA GLU A 62 -0.05 -17.86 10.41
C GLU A 62 0.04 -16.95 11.63
N SER A 63 -1.10 -16.43 12.12
CA SER A 63 -1.19 -15.66 13.38
C SER A 63 -0.66 -16.41 14.61
N GLU A 64 -0.57 -17.74 14.57
CA GLU A 64 0.00 -18.56 15.65
C GLU A 64 1.51 -18.83 15.49
N ARG A 65 2.12 -18.63 14.32
CA ARG A 65 3.54 -18.95 14.08
C ARG A 65 4.49 -17.77 14.31
N GLN A 66 4.01 -16.52 14.15
CA GLN A 66 4.89 -15.35 14.23
C GLN A 66 5.20 -14.89 15.68
N LYS A 67 4.46 -15.37 16.70
CA LYS A 67 4.76 -15.09 18.12
C LYS A 67 5.88 -15.95 18.71
N SER A 68 6.38 -16.98 18.03
CA SER A 68 7.29 -17.97 18.64
C SER A 68 8.78 -17.77 18.35
N ARG A 69 9.22 -16.70 17.67
CA ARG A 69 10.66 -16.49 17.35
C ARG A 69 11.33 -15.39 18.18
N VAL A 70 10.76 -15.06 19.33
CA VAL A 70 11.44 -14.31 20.39
C VAL A 70 11.14 -14.99 21.73
N LEU A 71 11.82 -16.11 21.97
CA LEU A 71 12.08 -16.68 23.29
C LEU A 71 13.59 -16.90 23.40
#